data_AF-A0A6P3RRB2-F1
#
_entry.id   AF-A0A6P3RRB2-F1
#
_cell.length_a   1.000
_cell.length_b   1.000
_cell.length_c   1.000
_cell.angle_alpha   90.00
_cell.angle_beta   90.00
_cell.angle_gamma   90.00
#
_symmetry.space_group_name_H-M   'P 1'
#
loop_
_entity.id
_entity.type
_entity.pdbx_description
1 polymer ?
#
loop_
_entity_poly.entity_id
_entity_poly.type
_entity_poly.pdbx_seq_one_letter_code
_entity_poly.pdbx_strand_id
1 'polypeptide(L)'
;MVPLLLLPLLWGGSLQDNSGFKLRVQKSVRVQEGLCVVVPCSFSYSWSLWYNPAELYVYWYWKGPNTHRNSLVATNDRTKAVSVETQGRFYLLEDPMTNNCSLGIRDARKSDAGNYFFRVERGYFVKHNYLDETLNLKVTVLTEKPDIHVPEGLESGRPTRLTCSLPGYCGGRSLSFSWAGAALGSLKPQTLLASSVLTLTPRPRDHGTNLSCQVKRQDRVIRERIIRLNVSYAPENLTISIFFRNVTGRIELRPLGAGTCPWATVERDWAIRV
;
A
#
# COMPACT_ATOMS: atom_id res chain seq x y z
N MET A 1 44.47 -65.33 -7.66
CA MET A 1 43.66 -64.87 -8.80
C MET A 1 42.42 -64.17 -8.26
N VAL A 2 42.31 -62.90 -8.62
CA VAL A 2 41.23 -61.88 -8.48
C VAL A 2 39.82 -62.48 -8.78
N PRO A 3 38.66 -61.93 -8.30
CA PRO A 3 38.42 -60.52 -7.92
C PRO A 3 37.55 -60.21 -6.67
N LEU A 4 37.76 -58.98 -6.17
CA LEU A 4 36.77 -58.15 -5.49
C LEU A 4 35.51 -57.99 -6.36
N LEU A 5 34.34 -58.30 -5.79
CA LEU A 5 33.04 -57.89 -6.33
C LEU A 5 32.81 -56.40 -6.00
N LEU A 6 33.24 -55.52 -6.90
CA LEU A 6 32.73 -54.16 -6.99
C LEU A 6 31.29 -54.24 -7.51
N LEU A 7 30.31 -54.03 -6.63
CA LEU A 7 28.95 -53.70 -7.05
C LEU A 7 29.01 -52.35 -7.76
N PRO A 8 28.67 -52.26 -9.06
CA PRO A 8 28.50 -50.97 -9.70
C PRO A 8 27.26 -50.35 -9.07
N LEU A 9 27.46 -49.31 -8.27
CA LEU A 9 26.44 -48.31 -8.00
C LEU A 9 25.95 -47.83 -9.36
N LEU A 10 24.83 -48.41 -9.81
CA LEU A 10 24.04 -47.86 -10.89
C LEU A 10 23.71 -46.43 -10.48
N TRP A 11 24.47 -45.49 -11.04
CA TRP A 11 24.05 -44.12 -11.18
C TRP A 11 22.69 -44.17 -11.87
N GLY A 12 21.63 -44.14 -11.07
CA GLY A 12 20.36 -43.58 -11.47
C GLY A 12 20.64 -42.13 -11.81
N GLY A 13 21.13 -41.91 -13.03
CA GLY A 13 21.13 -40.60 -13.65
C GLY A 13 19.68 -40.15 -13.64
N SER A 14 19.33 -39.33 -12.66
CA SER A 14 18.14 -38.52 -12.70
C SER A 14 18.12 -37.90 -14.09
N LEU A 15 17.06 -38.15 -14.85
CA LEU A 15 16.74 -37.39 -16.06
C LEU A 15 16.71 -35.92 -15.66
N GLN A 16 17.84 -35.24 -15.78
CA GLN A 16 17.93 -33.82 -15.58
C GLN A 16 17.25 -33.24 -16.80
N ASP A 17 16.01 -32.78 -16.64
CA ASP A 17 15.24 -32.15 -17.69
C ASP A 17 16.04 -30.94 -18.22
N ASN A 18 16.70 -31.16 -19.35
CA ASN A 18 17.64 -30.25 -19.98
C ASN A 18 16.97 -29.51 -21.15
N SER A 19 15.64 -29.36 -21.09
CA SER A 19 14.86 -28.65 -22.11
C SER A 19 15.19 -27.15 -22.22
N GLY A 20 15.90 -26.60 -21.22
CA GLY A 20 16.26 -25.18 -21.08
C GLY A 20 15.09 -24.27 -20.70
N PHE A 21 13.88 -24.84 -20.60
CA PHE A 21 12.70 -24.19 -20.06
C PHE A 21 12.72 -24.29 -18.53
N LYS A 22 12.92 -23.17 -17.83
CA LYS A 22 12.82 -23.12 -16.37
C LYS A 22 12.05 -21.87 -15.96
N LEU A 23 11.16 -22.02 -14.98
CA LEU A 23 10.46 -20.90 -14.35
C LEU A 23 10.91 -20.80 -12.89
N ARG A 24 11.28 -19.60 -12.47
CA ARG A 24 11.52 -19.27 -11.07
C ARG A 24 10.45 -18.30 -10.64
N VAL A 25 9.47 -18.80 -9.91
CA VAL A 25 8.37 -18.01 -9.35
C VAL A 25 8.10 -18.45 -7.91
N GLN A 26 7.62 -17.54 -7.09
CA GLN A 26 7.16 -17.90 -5.75
C GLN A 26 5.88 -18.74 -5.85
N LYS A 27 5.98 -20.03 -5.48
CA LYS A 27 4.88 -21.02 -5.59
C LYS A 27 3.62 -20.65 -4.83
N SER A 28 3.71 -19.91 -3.73
CA SER A 28 2.56 -19.47 -2.96
C SER A 28 2.73 -18.05 -2.47
N VAL A 29 1.78 -17.19 -2.85
CA VAL A 29 1.76 -15.77 -2.47
C VAL A 29 0.45 -15.48 -1.78
N ARG A 30 0.53 -14.73 -0.68
CA ARG A 30 -0.65 -14.25 0.06
C ARG A 30 -0.79 -12.75 -0.15
N VAL A 31 -2.00 -12.31 -0.42
CA VAL A 31 -2.38 -10.90 -0.47
C VAL A 31 -3.70 -10.72 0.28
N GLN A 32 -3.92 -9.57 0.89
CA GLN A 32 -5.19 -9.24 1.51
C GLN A 32 -6.11 -8.57 0.49
N GLU A 33 -7.40 -8.82 0.61
CA GLU A 33 -8.41 -8.27 -0.30
C GLU A 33 -8.42 -6.74 -0.30
N GLY A 34 -8.35 -6.15 -1.50
CA GLY A 34 -8.25 -4.71 -1.73
C GLY A 34 -6.82 -4.16 -1.71
N LEU A 35 -5.83 -4.96 -1.31
CA LEU A 35 -4.41 -4.59 -1.37
C LEU A 35 -3.76 -5.07 -2.68
N CYS A 36 -2.48 -4.75 -2.83
CA CYS A 36 -1.68 -5.08 -4.00
C CYS A 36 -0.53 -6.01 -3.64
N VAL A 37 -0.07 -6.77 -4.63
CA VAL A 37 1.12 -7.62 -4.50
C VAL A 37 1.88 -7.65 -5.82
N VAL A 38 3.19 -7.76 -5.70
CA VAL A 38 4.10 -8.07 -6.80
C VAL A 38 4.60 -9.48 -6.58
N VAL A 39 4.51 -10.31 -7.61
CA VAL A 39 5.05 -11.67 -7.62
C VAL A 39 6.32 -11.67 -8.46
N PRO A 40 7.51 -11.70 -7.84
CA PRO A 40 8.77 -11.81 -8.57
C PRO A 40 8.80 -13.10 -9.39
N CYS A 41 9.20 -12.99 -10.65
CA CYS A 41 9.28 -14.11 -11.55
C CYS A 41 10.40 -13.90 -12.59
N SER A 42 11.16 -14.95 -12.85
CA SER A 42 12.09 -15.02 -13.98
C SER A 42 11.95 -16.35 -14.71
N PHE A 43 12.22 -16.36 -16.00
CA PHE A 43 12.13 -17.58 -16.81
C PHE A 43 13.37 -17.75 -17.69
N SER A 44 13.62 -18.97 -18.12
CA SER A 44 14.58 -19.28 -19.17
C SER A 44 13.91 -20.16 -20.19
N TYR A 45 14.31 -20.03 -21.45
CA TYR A 45 13.84 -20.88 -22.53
C TYR A 45 14.97 -21.08 -23.54
N SER A 46 14.96 -22.20 -24.24
CA SER A 46 15.95 -22.48 -25.29
C SER A 46 15.60 -21.70 -26.56
N TRP A 47 16.53 -20.86 -27.03
CA TRP A 47 16.42 -20.13 -28.29
C TRP A 47 17.73 -20.19 -29.06
N SER A 48 17.69 -20.64 -30.32
CA SER A 48 18.84 -20.56 -31.21
C SER A 48 18.85 -19.22 -31.93
N LEU A 49 20.03 -18.60 -32.03
CA LEU A 49 20.25 -17.41 -32.85
C LEU A 49 20.05 -17.68 -34.35
N TRP A 50 19.91 -18.95 -34.75
CA TRP A 50 19.70 -19.36 -36.14
C TRP A 50 18.23 -19.28 -36.55
N TYR A 51 17.33 -19.05 -35.59
CA TYR A 51 15.92 -18.78 -35.88
C TYR A 51 15.71 -17.32 -36.27
N ASN A 52 14.75 -17.08 -37.15
CA ASN A 52 14.37 -15.72 -37.57
C ASN A 52 14.07 -14.85 -36.34
N PRO A 53 14.48 -13.56 -36.36
CA PRO A 53 14.14 -12.63 -35.29
C PRO A 53 12.63 -12.56 -35.16
N ALA A 54 12.14 -12.97 -33.99
CA ALA A 54 10.74 -12.92 -33.63
C ALA A 54 10.59 -12.23 -32.28
N GLU A 55 9.51 -11.49 -32.14
CA GLU A 55 9.13 -10.85 -30.89
C GLU A 55 8.82 -11.91 -29.83
N LEU A 56 9.17 -11.61 -28.58
CA LEU A 56 8.96 -12.46 -27.43
C LEU A 56 7.64 -12.06 -26.76
N TYR A 57 6.67 -12.97 -26.78
CA TYR A 57 5.42 -12.78 -26.07
C TYR A 57 5.35 -13.65 -24.83
N VAL A 58 4.81 -13.08 -23.77
CA VAL A 58 4.66 -13.72 -22.48
C VAL A 58 3.24 -13.56 -21.99
N TYR A 59 2.77 -14.57 -21.27
CA TYR A 59 1.37 -14.65 -20.86
C TYR A 59 1.27 -15.26 -19.47
N TRP A 60 0.43 -14.65 -18.64
CA TRP A 60 -0.05 -15.24 -17.41
C TRP A 60 -1.49 -15.68 -17.59
N TYR A 61 -1.76 -16.94 -17.25
CA TYR A 61 -3.10 -17.50 -17.27
C TYR A 61 -3.54 -17.88 -15.86
N TRP A 62 -4.78 -17.56 -15.52
CA TRP A 62 -5.47 -18.24 -14.42
C TRP A 62 -5.80 -19.67 -14.87
N LYS A 63 -5.38 -20.64 -14.07
CA LYS A 63 -5.55 -22.08 -14.32
C LYS A 63 -6.94 -22.50 -13.86
N GLY A 64 -7.83 -22.66 -14.81
CA GLY A 64 -9.16 -23.20 -14.54
C GLY A 64 -9.11 -24.69 -14.21
N PRO A 65 -10.26 -25.27 -13.82
CA PRO A 65 -10.36 -26.71 -13.55
C PRO A 65 -10.05 -27.57 -14.79
N ASN A 66 -10.10 -26.99 -15.99
CA ASN A 66 -9.62 -27.59 -17.23
C ASN A 66 -9.08 -26.51 -18.19
N THR A 67 -8.45 -26.94 -19.29
CA THR A 67 -7.78 -26.05 -20.26
C THR A 67 -8.72 -25.05 -20.92
N HIS A 68 -9.98 -25.43 -21.17
CA HIS A 68 -10.99 -24.55 -21.77
C HIS A 68 -11.44 -23.41 -20.84
N ARG A 69 -11.21 -23.55 -19.54
CA ARG A 69 -11.52 -22.54 -18.52
C ARG A 69 -10.30 -21.73 -18.08
N ASN A 70 -9.18 -21.86 -18.78
CA ASN A 70 -8.04 -20.98 -18.55
C ASN A 70 -8.39 -19.57 -19.03
N SER A 71 -8.02 -18.56 -18.25
CA SER A 71 -8.27 -17.15 -18.59
C SER A 71 -6.96 -16.41 -18.68
N LEU A 72 -6.74 -15.69 -19.77
CA LEU A 72 -5.57 -14.83 -19.92
C LEU A 72 -5.72 -13.62 -18.98
N VAL A 73 -4.77 -13.43 -18.06
CA VAL A 73 -4.88 -12.36 -17.04
C VAL A 73 -3.91 -11.21 -17.27
N ALA A 74 -2.73 -11.47 -17.86
CA ALA A 74 -1.76 -10.45 -18.24
C ALA A 74 -0.90 -10.93 -19.42
N THR A 75 -0.53 -10.02 -20.31
CA THR A 75 0.39 -10.29 -21.44
C THR A 75 1.00 -8.99 -21.97
N ASN A 76 2.12 -9.08 -22.66
CA ASN A 76 2.68 -8.00 -23.48
C ASN A 76 2.18 -8.02 -24.93
N ASP A 77 1.48 -9.08 -25.36
CA ASP A 77 0.89 -9.19 -26.69
C ASP A 77 -0.37 -8.32 -26.79
N ARG A 78 -0.23 -7.18 -27.45
CA ARG A 78 -1.31 -6.18 -27.61
C ARG A 78 -2.47 -6.67 -28.48
N THR A 79 -2.30 -7.78 -29.20
CA THR A 79 -3.37 -8.36 -30.03
C THR A 79 -4.32 -9.24 -29.22
N LYS A 80 -3.96 -9.60 -27.98
CA LYS A 80 -4.77 -10.46 -27.12
C LYS A 80 -5.52 -9.66 -26.07
N ALA A 81 -6.81 -9.93 -25.96
CA ALA A 81 -7.62 -9.42 -24.86
C ALA A 81 -7.39 -10.25 -23.59
N VAL A 82 -7.11 -9.58 -22.48
CA VAL A 82 -7.13 -10.18 -21.14
C VAL A 82 -8.58 -10.28 -20.64
N SER A 83 -8.82 -11.13 -19.64
CA SER A 83 -10.11 -11.24 -18.98
C SER A 83 -10.58 -9.88 -18.44
N VAL A 84 -11.87 -9.58 -18.63
CA VAL A 84 -12.51 -8.35 -18.16
C VAL A 84 -12.34 -8.18 -16.65
N GLU A 85 -12.35 -9.28 -15.90
CA GLU A 85 -12.20 -9.24 -14.45
C GLU A 85 -10.82 -8.76 -14.00
N THR A 86 -9.77 -9.05 -14.77
CA THR A 86 -8.37 -8.74 -14.44
C THR A 86 -7.82 -7.52 -15.19
N GLN A 87 -8.55 -7.04 -16.19
CA GLN A 87 -8.16 -5.88 -17.00
C GLN A 87 -7.86 -4.66 -16.13
N GLY A 88 -6.65 -4.10 -16.29
CA GLY A 88 -6.17 -2.95 -15.53
C GLY A 88 -5.75 -3.24 -14.08
N ARG A 89 -5.94 -4.47 -13.58
CA ARG A 89 -5.52 -4.91 -12.24
C ARG A 89 -4.29 -5.80 -12.26
N PHE A 90 -4.21 -6.69 -13.25
CA PHE A 90 -3.08 -7.58 -13.47
C PHE A 90 -2.19 -7.00 -14.57
N TYR A 91 -0.89 -6.93 -14.34
CA TYR A 91 0.07 -6.39 -15.31
C TYR A 91 1.47 -6.97 -15.13
N LEU A 92 2.26 -6.88 -16.21
CA LEU A 92 3.69 -7.19 -16.19
C LEU A 92 4.47 -5.95 -15.73
N LEU A 93 5.46 -6.14 -14.86
CA LEU A 93 6.21 -5.02 -14.27
C LEU A 93 7.34 -4.48 -15.14
N GLU A 94 7.94 -5.31 -15.97
CA GLU A 94 9.15 -4.99 -16.72
C GLU A 94 9.07 -5.51 -18.16
N ASP A 95 10.06 -5.10 -18.96
CA ASP A 95 10.25 -5.59 -20.33
C ASP A 95 10.55 -7.11 -20.33
N PRO A 96 9.72 -7.94 -20.97
CA PRO A 96 9.95 -9.37 -21.09
C PRO A 96 11.29 -9.74 -21.74
N MET A 97 11.92 -8.83 -22.49
CA MET A 97 13.24 -9.05 -23.09
C MET A 97 14.37 -9.27 -22.07
N THR A 98 14.15 -8.92 -20.80
CA THR A 98 15.09 -9.21 -19.69
C THR A 98 14.83 -10.55 -19.01
N ASN A 99 14.00 -11.42 -19.60
CA ASN A 99 13.54 -12.68 -19.01
C ASN A 99 12.78 -12.49 -17.68
N ASN A 100 12.20 -11.31 -17.47
CA ASN A 100 11.38 -10.98 -16.32
C ASN A 100 9.90 -11.31 -16.64
N CYS A 101 9.28 -12.13 -15.78
CA CYS A 101 7.86 -12.50 -15.88
C CYS A 101 7.05 -12.00 -14.68
N SER A 102 7.58 -11.06 -13.91
CA SER A 102 6.99 -10.62 -12.65
C SER A 102 5.58 -10.06 -12.86
N LEU A 103 4.64 -10.55 -12.04
CA LEU A 103 3.22 -10.23 -12.12
C LEU A 103 2.83 -9.26 -11.02
N GLY A 104 2.38 -8.07 -11.39
CA GLY A 104 1.72 -7.12 -10.51
C GLY A 104 0.22 -7.39 -10.45
N ILE A 105 -0.34 -7.38 -9.24
CA ILE A 105 -1.78 -7.54 -8.97
C ILE A 105 -2.23 -6.39 -8.07
N ARG A 106 -3.21 -5.61 -8.52
CA ARG A 106 -3.85 -4.53 -7.76
C ARG A 106 -5.27 -4.89 -7.40
N ASP A 107 -5.80 -4.23 -6.38
CA ASP A 107 -7.21 -4.33 -6.02
C ASP A 107 -7.62 -5.81 -5.89
N ALA A 108 -6.85 -6.59 -5.12
CA ALA A 108 -6.99 -8.04 -5.05
C ALA A 108 -8.39 -8.44 -4.54
N ARG A 109 -9.01 -9.43 -5.18
CA ARG A 109 -10.38 -9.88 -4.90
C ARG A 109 -10.40 -11.33 -4.45
N LYS A 110 -11.40 -11.73 -3.68
CA LYS A 110 -11.56 -13.14 -3.28
C LYS A 110 -11.63 -14.09 -4.48
N SER A 111 -12.22 -13.65 -5.58
CA SER A 111 -12.31 -14.39 -6.85
C SER A 111 -10.96 -14.59 -7.53
N ASP A 112 -9.94 -13.77 -7.22
CA ASP A 112 -8.59 -13.92 -7.79
C ASP A 112 -7.83 -15.09 -7.15
N ALA A 113 -8.32 -15.68 -6.04
CA ALA A 113 -7.65 -16.82 -5.43
C ALA A 113 -7.63 -18.02 -6.40
N GLY A 114 -6.46 -18.63 -6.57
CA GLY A 114 -6.32 -19.74 -7.50
C GLY A 114 -4.89 -20.02 -7.92
N ASN A 115 -4.75 -20.90 -8.90
CA ASN A 115 -3.47 -21.25 -9.49
C ASN A 115 -3.29 -20.50 -10.81
N TYR A 116 -2.07 -20.08 -11.09
CA TYR A 116 -1.69 -19.36 -12.29
C TYR A 116 -0.48 -20.03 -12.92
N PHE A 117 -0.44 -20.10 -14.24
CA PHE A 117 0.72 -20.60 -14.97
C PHE A 117 1.21 -19.56 -15.98
N PHE A 118 2.50 -19.62 -16.25
CA PHE A 118 3.18 -18.77 -17.20
C PHE A 118 3.32 -19.47 -18.55
N ARG A 119 3.28 -18.71 -19.64
CA ARG A 119 3.53 -19.19 -20.99
C ARG A 119 4.42 -18.21 -21.73
N VAL A 120 5.33 -18.75 -22.54
CA VAL A 120 6.19 -17.99 -23.45
C VAL A 120 5.93 -18.42 -24.89
N GLU A 121 5.90 -17.44 -25.79
CA GLU A 121 5.90 -17.65 -27.24
C GLU A 121 6.98 -16.79 -27.90
N ARG A 122 7.73 -17.39 -28.83
CA ARG A 122 8.68 -16.66 -29.70
C ARG A 122 8.78 -17.36 -31.05
N GLY A 123 8.34 -16.65 -32.09
CA GLY A 123 8.28 -17.20 -33.44
C GLY A 123 7.42 -18.48 -33.52
N TYR A 124 7.76 -19.36 -34.46
CA TYR A 124 7.01 -20.60 -34.69
C TYR A 124 7.38 -21.74 -33.72
N PHE A 125 8.62 -21.75 -33.22
CA PHE A 125 9.20 -22.91 -32.53
C PHE A 125 9.09 -22.85 -31.01
N VAL A 126 9.08 -21.65 -30.42
CA VAL A 126 8.94 -21.52 -28.96
C VAL A 126 7.48 -21.26 -28.65
N LYS A 127 6.81 -22.29 -28.13
CA LYS A 127 5.46 -22.21 -27.55
C LYS A 127 5.40 -23.15 -26.35
N HIS A 128 5.59 -22.61 -25.15
CA HIS A 128 5.73 -23.44 -23.95
C HIS A 128 4.91 -22.91 -22.78
N ASN A 129 4.18 -23.81 -22.11
CA ASN A 129 3.46 -23.53 -20.87
C ASN A 129 4.23 -24.15 -19.70
N TYR A 130 4.57 -23.35 -18.71
CA TYR A 130 5.23 -23.82 -17.48
C TYR A 130 4.17 -24.32 -16.50
N LEU A 131 3.74 -25.58 -16.66
CA LEU A 131 2.63 -26.16 -15.89
C LEU A 131 3.07 -26.83 -14.57
N ASP A 132 4.35 -27.18 -14.45
CA ASP A 132 4.92 -27.80 -13.25
C ASP A 132 5.22 -26.77 -12.15
N GLU A 133 5.55 -25.54 -12.55
CA GLU A 133 5.89 -24.42 -11.69
C GLU A 133 4.77 -23.38 -11.75
N THR A 134 3.73 -23.54 -10.93
CA THR A 134 2.58 -22.62 -10.89
C THR A 134 2.60 -21.72 -9.66
N LEU A 135 2.08 -20.50 -9.82
CA LEU A 135 1.80 -19.59 -8.71
C LEU A 135 0.44 -19.93 -8.09
N ASN A 136 0.40 -20.22 -6.79
CA ASN A 136 -0.82 -20.30 -6.00
C ASN A 136 -1.07 -18.97 -5.27
N LEU A 137 -2.04 -18.18 -5.75
CA LEU A 137 -2.45 -16.93 -5.10
C LEU A 137 -3.53 -17.20 -4.06
N LYS A 138 -3.26 -16.75 -2.83
CA LYS A 138 -4.20 -16.83 -1.70
C LYS A 138 -4.66 -15.44 -1.33
N VAL A 139 -5.97 -15.18 -1.43
CA VAL A 139 -6.56 -13.89 -1.07
C VAL A 139 -7.26 -13.98 0.29
N THR A 140 -6.69 -13.29 1.27
CA THR A 140 -7.15 -13.28 2.66
C THR A 140 -8.03 -12.06 2.95
N VAL A 141 -8.74 -12.08 4.07
CA VAL A 141 -9.55 -10.92 4.50
C VAL A 141 -8.61 -9.78 4.87
N LEU A 142 -9.01 -8.52 4.62
CA LEU A 142 -8.24 -7.36 5.04
C LEU A 142 -8.14 -7.32 6.58
N THR A 143 -6.95 -7.46 7.13
CA THR A 143 -6.62 -7.32 8.56
C THR A 143 -5.76 -6.10 8.84
N GLU A 144 -5.08 -5.58 7.80
CA GLU A 144 -4.27 -4.38 7.90
C GLU A 144 -5.10 -3.18 8.38
N LYS A 145 -4.49 -2.33 9.21
CA LYS A 145 -5.14 -1.13 9.75
C LYS A 145 -4.62 0.10 9.02
N PRO A 146 -5.49 1.09 8.74
CA PRO A 146 -5.02 2.36 8.23
C PRO A 146 -4.20 3.09 9.29
N ASP A 147 -3.39 4.05 8.85
CA ASP A 147 -2.69 4.98 9.71
C ASP A 147 -2.98 6.44 9.30
N ILE A 148 -2.91 7.34 10.28
CA ILE A 148 -3.16 8.77 10.06
C ILE A 148 -1.83 9.51 10.22
N HIS A 149 -1.34 10.05 9.12
CA HIS A 149 -0.16 10.89 9.09
C HIS A 149 -0.54 12.37 9.24
N VAL A 150 0.09 13.00 10.23
CA VAL A 150 -0.03 14.42 10.59
C VAL A 150 1.37 15.04 10.39
N PRO A 151 1.67 15.67 9.24
CA PRO A 151 3.03 16.09 8.90
C PRO A 151 3.54 17.25 9.77
N GLU A 152 2.65 18.16 10.15
CA GLU A 152 2.91 19.27 11.07
C GLU A 152 1.90 19.19 12.21
N GLY A 153 2.29 19.59 13.42
CA GLY A 153 1.37 19.70 14.55
C GLY A 153 0.10 20.50 14.20
N LEU A 154 -0.99 20.24 14.90
CA LEU A 154 -2.25 20.93 14.62
C LEU A 154 -2.28 22.27 15.34
N GLU A 155 -2.39 23.36 14.60
CA GLU A 155 -2.50 24.71 15.16
C GLU A 155 -3.89 25.28 14.89
N SER A 156 -4.52 25.86 15.91
CA SER A 156 -5.85 26.41 15.78
C SER A 156 -5.93 27.48 14.68
N GLY A 157 -6.93 27.37 13.80
CA GLY A 157 -7.17 28.29 12.69
C GLY A 157 -6.30 28.06 11.46
N ARG A 158 -5.26 27.22 11.54
CA ARG A 158 -4.36 26.90 10.43
C ARG A 158 -4.85 25.64 9.69
N PRO A 159 -5.12 25.70 8.37
CA PRO A 159 -5.47 24.51 7.61
C PRO A 159 -4.26 23.56 7.49
N THR A 160 -4.43 22.32 7.97
CA THR A 160 -3.40 21.28 7.91
C THR A 160 -3.90 20.09 7.10
N ARG A 161 -3.03 19.57 6.21
CA ARG A 161 -3.33 18.39 5.39
C ARG A 161 -2.97 17.11 6.15
N LEU A 162 -3.98 16.28 6.40
CA LEU A 162 -3.87 14.95 7.00
C LEU A 162 -3.98 13.89 5.91
N THR A 163 -3.18 12.84 6.01
CA THR A 163 -3.22 11.71 5.07
C THR A 163 -3.55 10.44 5.82
N CYS A 164 -4.55 9.71 5.35
CA CYS A 164 -4.85 8.37 5.78
C CYS A 164 -4.26 7.38 4.78
N SER A 165 -3.29 6.60 5.24
CA SER A 165 -2.63 5.56 4.44
C SER A 165 -3.09 4.19 4.90
N LEU A 166 -3.10 3.22 3.98
CA LEU A 166 -3.30 1.81 4.31
C LEU A 166 -2.10 1.05 3.74
N PRO A 167 -1.25 0.44 4.58
CA PRO A 167 -0.10 -0.31 4.10
C PRO A 167 -0.48 -1.35 3.04
N GLY A 168 0.27 -1.41 1.95
CA GLY A 168 0.01 -2.33 0.83
C GLY A 168 -1.13 -1.93 -0.10
N TYR A 169 -1.84 -0.83 0.16
CA TYR A 169 -2.81 -0.27 -0.78
C TYR A 169 -2.09 0.50 -1.88
N CYS A 170 -2.40 0.20 -3.14
CA CYS A 170 -1.79 0.88 -4.30
C CYS A 170 -2.85 1.42 -5.28
N GLY A 171 -4.02 1.77 -4.75
CA GLY A 171 -5.18 2.17 -5.55
C GLY A 171 -6.08 0.99 -5.92
N GLY A 172 -7.32 1.30 -6.27
CA GLY A 172 -8.34 0.32 -6.58
C GLY A 172 -9.74 0.94 -6.50
N ARG A 173 -10.76 0.13 -6.79
CA ARG A 173 -12.17 0.52 -6.66
C ARG A 173 -12.89 -0.25 -5.56
N SER A 174 -12.27 -1.29 -5.00
CA SER A 174 -12.90 -2.11 -3.95
C SER A 174 -12.90 -1.45 -2.58
N LEU A 175 -11.96 -0.54 -2.32
CA LEU A 175 -11.82 0.18 -1.06
C LEU A 175 -11.99 1.68 -1.27
N SER A 176 -12.65 2.33 -0.33
CA SER A 176 -12.75 3.79 -0.25
C SER A 176 -12.35 4.26 1.14
N PHE A 177 -11.96 5.53 1.25
CA PHE A 177 -11.54 6.15 2.49
C PHE A 177 -12.54 7.22 2.89
N SER A 178 -12.78 7.37 4.18
CA SER A 178 -13.54 8.50 4.68
C SER A 178 -13.14 8.93 6.08
N TRP A 179 -13.48 10.16 6.44
CA TRP A 179 -13.18 10.72 7.76
C TRP A 179 -14.45 10.90 8.60
N ALA A 180 -14.32 10.67 9.91
CA ALA A 180 -15.39 10.88 10.90
C ALA A 180 -14.83 11.51 12.19
N GLY A 181 -15.54 12.46 12.79
CA GLY A 181 -15.11 13.12 14.02
C GLY A 181 -15.81 14.45 14.25
N ALA A 182 -15.84 14.92 15.50
CA ALA A 182 -16.54 16.15 15.89
C ALA A 182 -15.91 17.41 15.25
N ALA A 183 -14.58 17.41 15.08
CA ALA A 183 -13.82 18.49 14.45
C ALA A 183 -14.18 18.71 12.95
N LEU A 184 -14.94 17.81 12.35
CA LEU A 184 -15.31 17.87 10.93
C LEU A 184 -16.59 18.67 10.65
N GLY A 185 -17.30 19.13 11.68
CA GLY A 185 -18.63 19.76 11.54
C GLY A 185 -18.66 21.02 10.66
N SER A 186 -17.52 21.67 10.40
CA SER A 186 -17.41 22.84 9.51
C SER A 186 -17.14 22.49 8.04
N LEU A 187 -16.78 21.24 7.71
CA LEU A 187 -16.44 20.81 6.35
C LEU A 187 -17.73 20.55 5.54
N LYS A 188 -18.07 21.50 4.67
CA LYS A 188 -19.02 21.32 3.56
C LYS A 188 -18.26 21.49 2.24
N PRO A 189 -18.47 20.66 1.22
CA PRO A 189 -19.39 19.51 1.12
C PRO A 189 -18.85 18.19 1.71
N GLN A 190 -19.77 17.26 1.99
CA GLN A 190 -19.51 15.93 2.55
C GLN A 190 -18.62 15.04 1.66
N THR A 191 -18.51 15.37 0.36
CA THR A 191 -17.58 14.73 -0.60
C THR A 191 -16.11 14.95 -0.23
N LEU A 192 -15.77 16.07 0.43
CA LEU A 192 -14.42 16.31 0.93
C LEU A 192 -14.01 15.30 2.02
N LEU A 193 -14.98 14.67 2.66
CA LEU A 193 -14.73 13.64 3.67
C LEU A 193 -14.54 12.26 3.07
N ALA A 194 -14.83 12.05 1.78
CA ALA A 194 -14.73 10.76 1.07
C ALA A 194 -13.40 10.65 0.31
N SER A 195 -12.28 10.90 1.01
CA SER A 195 -10.93 10.91 0.46
C SER A 195 -9.93 10.34 1.46
N SER A 196 -8.81 9.82 0.97
CA SER A 196 -7.67 9.45 1.83
C SER A 196 -6.97 10.69 2.39
N VAL A 197 -7.17 11.87 1.79
CA VAL A 197 -6.58 13.13 2.24
C VAL A 197 -7.68 14.05 2.76
N LEU A 198 -7.45 14.63 3.94
CA LEU A 198 -8.34 15.59 4.59
C LEU A 198 -7.58 16.89 4.85
N THR A 199 -8.17 18.03 4.51
CA THR A 199 -7.69 19.33 4.98
C THR A 199 -8.53 19.73 6.20
N LEU A 200 -7.91 19.75 7.38
CA LEU A 200 -8.56 20.09 8.63
C LEU A 200 -8.10 21.47 9.10
N THR A 201 -9.04 22.35 9.45
CA THR A 201 -8.76 23.61 10.13
C THR A 201 -9.28 23.50 11.56
N PRO A 202 -8.43 23.10 12.53
CA PRO A 202 -8.88 22.81 13.89
C PRO A 202 -9.19 24.10 14.66
N ARG A 203 -10.07 24.02 15.65
CA ARG A 203 -10.38 25.09 16.61
C ARG A 203 -9.90 24.68 18.01
N PRO A 204 -9.81 25.61 18.98
CA PRO A 204 -9.37 25.27 20.34
C PRO A 204 -10.25 24.18 20.98
N ARG A 205 -11.56 24.26 20.77
CA ARG A 205 -12.55 23.28 21.24
C ARG A 205 -12.41 21.88 20.64
N ASP A 206 -11.67 21.73 19.54
CA ASP A 206 -11.46 20.44 18.89
C ASP A 206 -10.28 19.66 19.54
N HIS A 207 -9.51 20.30 20.42
CA HIS A 207 -8.45 19.65 21.21
C HIS A 207 -9.01 18.52 22.07
N GLY A 208 -8.32 17.37 22.08
CA GLY A 208 -8.71 16.17 22.81
C GLY A 208 -9.85 15.37 22.18
N THR A 209 -10.50 15.89 21.12
CA THR A 209 -11.56 15.16 20.42
C THR A 209 -10.98 14.05 19.52
N ASN A 210 -11.80 13.06 19.19
CA ASN A 210 -11.41 11.94 18.33
C ASN A 210 -11.60 12.28 16.86
N LEU A 211 -10.61 11.92 16.05
CA LEU A 211 -10.67 11.88 14.59
C LEU A 211 -10.45 10.43 14.13
N SER A 212 -11.38 9.90 13.34
CA SER A 212 -11.32 8.59 12.73
C SER A 212 -11.09 8.69 11.23
N CYS A 213 -10.11 7.95 10.72
CA CYS A 213 -10.06 7.56 9.32
C CYS A 213 -10.64 6.14 9.18
N GLN A 214 -11.60 6.01 8.28
CA GLN A 214 -12.32 4.78 8.00
C GLN A 214 -12.00 4.28 6.60
N VAL A 215 -11.67 3.00 6.49
CA VAL A 215 -11.61 2.26 5.24
C VAL A 215 -12.93 1.54 5.07
N LYS A 216 -13.58 1.78 3.94
CA LYS A 216 -14.90 1.26 3.59
C LYS A 216 -14.82 0.32 2.40
N ARG A 217 -15.76 -0.63 2.38
CA ARG A 217 -16.06 -1.49 1.23
C ARG A 217 -17.57 -1.53 1.07
N GLN A 218 -18.06 -1.17 -0.13
CA GLN A 218 -19.50 -1.05 -0.40
C GLN A 218 -20.20 -0.21 0.70
N ASP A 219 -19.62 0.95 1.03
CA ASP A 219 -20.03 1.90 2.07
C ASP A 219 -20.03 1.38 3.52
N ARG A 220 -19.66 0.13 3.76
CA ARG A 220 -19.48 -0.44 5.11
C ARG A 220 -18.07 -0.21 5.61
N VAL A 221 -17.92 0.34 6.81
CA VAL A 221 -16.61 0.48 7.46
C VAL A 221 -16.08 -0.90 7.82
N ILE A 222 -14.93 -1.25 7.27
CA ILE A 222 -14.27 -2.55 7.53
C ILE A 222 -13.06 -2.41 8.44
N ARG A 223 -12.37 -1.27 8.40
CA ARG A 223 -11.20 -0.94 9.22
C ARG A 223 -11.21 0.54 9.53
N GLU A 224 -10.66 0.93 10.66
CA GLU A 224 -10.49 2.34 10.99
C GLU A 224 -9.28 2.57 11.89
N ARG A 225 -8.84 3.83 11.91
CA ARG A 225 -7.81 4.36 12.79
C ARG A 225 -8.36 5.59 13.47
N ILE A 226 -8.30 5.60 14.79
CA ILE A 226 -8.74 6.73 15.62
C ILE A 226 -7.52 7.34 16.29
N ILE A 227 -7.41 8.65 16.23
CA ILE A 227 -6.44 9.45 16.98
C ILE A 227 -7.16 10.51 17.81
N ARG A 228 -6.52 10.96 18.90
CA ARG A 228 -6.94 12.16 19.64
C ARG A 228 -6.22 13.37 19.07
N LEU A 229 -6.96 14.43 18.77
CA LEU A 229 -6.38 15.66 18.24
C LEU A 229 -5.61 16.40 19.33
N ASN A 230 -4.34 16.67 19.08
CA ASN A 230 -3.53 17.55 19.90
C ASN A 230 -3.35 18.88 19.17
N VAL A 231 -4.20 19.86 19.52
CA VAL A 231 -4.23 21.18 18.89
C VAL A 231 -3.51 22.19 19.78
N SER A 232 -2.57 22.95 19.24
CA SER A 232 -1.98 24.12 19.88
C SER A 232 -2.84 25.36 19.62
N TYR A 233 -3.02 26.16 20.66
CA TYR A 233 -3.80 27.40 20.60
C TYR A 233 -3.36 28.35 21.71
N ALA A 234 -3.57 29.65 21.49
CA ALA A 234 -3.37 30.65 22.54
C ALA A 234 -4.44 30.49 23.64
N PRO A 235 -4.10 30.70 24.92
CA PRO A 235 -5.08 30.66 26.00
C PRO A 235 -6.20 31.68 25.76
N GLU A 236 -7.46 31.24 25.88
CA GLU A 236 -8.62 32.13 25.91
C GLU A 236 -8.86 32.58 27.37
N ASN A 237 -9.06 33.87 27.61
CA ASN A 237 -9.33 34.46 28.93
C ASN A 237 -8.20 34.30 29.98
N LEU A 238 -7.00 34.75 29.63
CA LEU A 238 -5.86 34.73 30.53
C LEU A 238 -6.07 35.70 31.72
N THR A 239 -6.25 35.17 32.92
CA THR A 239 -6.33 35.98 34.15
C THR A 239 -4.97 35.99 34.83
N ILE A 240 -4.33 37.15 34.90
CA ILE A 240 -3.04 37.33 35.59
C ILE A 240 -3.33 37.96 36.94
N SER A 241 -3.16 37.20 38.03
CA SER A 241 -3.20 37.74 39.39
C SER A 241 -1.79 38.08 39.86
N ILE A 242 -1.54 39.36 40.13
CA ILE A 242 -0.27 39.84 40.68
C ILE A 242 -0.49 40.13 42.17
N PHE A 243 0.29 39.49 43.04
CA PHE A 243 0.24 39.73 44.49
C PHE A 243 1.42 40.60 44.91
N PHE A 244 1.15 41.79 45.44
CA PHE A 244 2.17 42.64 46.04
C PHE A 244 2.32 42.33 47.53
N ARG A 245 3.54 42.06 47.98
CA ARG A 245 3.91 42.32 49.38
C ARG A 245 4.33 43.78 49.50
N ASN A 246 3.45 44.59 50.09
CA ASN A 246 3.76 45.87 50.73
C ASN A 246 4.47 46.97 49.92
N VAL A 247 4.01 47.29 48.70
CA VAL A 247 4.34 48.60 48.09
C VAL A 247 3.14 49.15 47.31
N THR A 248 2.70 50.36 47.65
CA THR A 248 1.75 51.17 46.87
C THR A 248 2.51 51.91 45.77
N GLY A 249 2.39 51.44 44.52
CA GLY A 249 2.92 52.11 43.33
C GLY A 249 1.99 51.92 42.13
N ARG A 250 1.95 52.92 41.22
CA ARG A 250 1.11 52.90 40.02
C ARG A 250 1.80 52.11 38.91
N ILE A 251 1.16 51.06 38.41
CA ILE A 251 1.71 50.23 37.33
C ILE A 251 0.96 50.51 36.04
N GLU A 252 1.72 50.81 34.98
CA GLU A 252 1.21 50.98 33.63
C GLU A 252 1.55 49.70 32.83
N LEU A 253 0.54 48.85 32.58
CA LEU A 253 0.72 47.69 31.71
C LEU A 253 0.67 48.17 30.26
N ARG A 254 1.83 48.24 29.61
CA ARG A 254 1.92 48.53 28.17
C ARG A 254 1.94 47.21 27.40
N PRO A 255 1.02 46.99 26.46
CA PRO A 255 1.13 45.85 25.55
C PRO A 255 2.37 46.05 24.67
N LEU A 256 3.30 45.10 24.68
CA LEU A 256 4.31 44.98 23.64
C LEU A 256 3.60 44.43 22.40
N GLY A 257 3.86 45.07 21.25
CA GLY A 257 3.11 44.99 20.00
C GLY A 257 2.71 43.60 19.50
N ALA A 258 1.80 43.62 18.53
CA ALA A 258 1.30 42.43 17.83
C ALA A 258 2.42 41.63 17.19
N GLY A 259 2.76 40.49 17.79
CA GLY A 259 3.66 39.49 17.21
C GLY A 259 4.73 39.06 18.20
N THR A 260 4.78 37.74 18.44
CA THR A 260 5.68 36.99 19.35
C THR A 260 5.25 36.98 20.82
N CYS A 261 5.27 35.77 21.39
CA CYS A 261 4.93 35.50 22.79
C CYS A 261 5.63 36.49 23.72
N PRO A 262 4.92 37.13 24.69
CA PRO A 262 5.60 37.87 25.72
C PRO A 262 6.33 36.88 26.60
N TRP A 263 7.65 36.83 26.48
CA TRP A 263 8.50 36.39 27.57
C TRP A 263 8.38 37.47 28.65
N ALA A 264 7.78 37.14 29.78
CA ALA A 264 7.89 37.97 30.96
C ALA A 264 9.28 37.74 31.54
N THR A 265 10.21 38.67 31.30
CA THR A 265 11.48 38.70 32.03
C THR A 265 11.17 39.13 33.45
N VAL A 266 11.37 38.21 34.39
CA VAL A 266 11.15 38.45 35.81
C VAL A 266 12.48 38.87 36.43
N GLU A 267 12.72 40.18 36.52
CA GLU A 267 13.83 40.71 37.32
C GLU A 267 13.47 40.62 38.81
N ARG A 268 13.99 39.54 39.43
CA ARG A 268 14.14 39.20 40.86
C ARG A 268 12.89 39.25 41.76
N ASP A 269 12.69 38.12 42.46
CA ASP A 269 11.80 37.86 43.60
C ASP A 269 10.27 37.90 43.38
N TRP A 270 9.80 37.27 42.30
CA TRP A 270 8.36 37.07 42.07
C TRP A 270 8.01 35.59 41.98
N ALA A 271 6.99 35.16 42.75
CA ALA A 271 6.40 33.83 42.63
C ALA A 271 5.16 33.91 41.72
N ILE A 272 5.23 33.28 40.55
CA ILE A 272 4.08 33.08 39.67
C ILE A 272 3.44 31.74 40.04
N ARG A 273 2.14 31.76 40.35
CA ARG A 273 1.32 30.55 40.44
C ARG A 273 0.45 30.51 39.18
N VAL A 274 0.70 29.52 38.33
CA VAL A 274 -0.11 29.20 37.14
C VAL A 274 -1.25 28.29 37.55
#